data_AF-A0A0E0BHT5-F1
#
_entry.id   AF-A0A0E0BHT5-F1
#
_cell.length_a   1.000
_cell.length_b   1.000
_cell.length_c   1.000
_cell.angle_alpha   90.00
_cell.angle_beta   90.00
_cell.angle_gamma   90.00
#
_symmetry.space_group_name_H-M   'P 1'
#
loop_
_entity.id
_entity.type
_entity.pdbx_description
1 polymer ?
#
loop_
_entity_poly.entity_id
_entity_poly.type
_entity_poly.pdbx_seq_one_letter_code
_entity_poly.pdbx_strand_id
1 'polypeptide(L)'
;MWKLKFGEGASNPLLRSSNGFLGRETWEFDPNGGSPEEHAVVERLRRDFTRNRFTQRDKHEVSNLKDSSEVTEEVLLTSLRRVLDQYSSLQAPDGYWPGGYSGILFILPLMNEDGGWSTHTLGPSSMFGSCVNYATLRLLGEVLDEHNDGLSKGRAWILSHGSATVAPQWAKIYLSGTIQLFQNYGCFHIFFPFIQVLNMICCWIENPNSNAFRRHLPRIHDFLWLAEDGMKSKVYVGSQCWDTALIVQAYCSTGLTQEFSETIKKAHDFIKNAQAVLLLSKIPPTEVGDPIQEQRLYDAIDCLLSYVNKDGTLSSAESKRTTPWVEFINPSESFRNIIVDYPYVECTSSLIQALILFKGVHPGYRREEIDRIIKNGVLFIEKKQKNDGSWYGSWAVCFTYATFFAIKGLVAAGRTFQNSLSIRKACNFLLSKQLSTGGWGEDYLGCQVEKFAITCLIEPMFVGQSVQALQVTVIKWPSIFQIRSSLV
;
A
#
# COMPACT_ATOMS: atom_id res chain seq x y z
N MET A 1 28.87 0.65 -5.85
CA MET A 1 27.74 0.06 -5.10
C MET A 1 26.58 1.05 -4.96
N TRP A 2 25.35 0.55 -4.99
CA TRP A 2 24.16 1.36 -4.68
C TRP A 2 24.02 1.52 -3.16
N LYS A 3 23.68 2.73 -2.70
CA LYS A 3 23.42 3.04 -1.29
C LYS A 3 22.07 3.74 -1.17
N LEU A 4 21.29 3.33 -0.18
CA LEU A 4 20.04 4.02 0.17
C LEU A 4 20.36 5.23 1.05
N LYS A 5 19.86 6.40 0.65
CA LYS A 5 20.01 7.67 1.36
C LYS A 5 18.68 8.08 1.98
N PHE A 6 18.73 8.53 3.23
CA PHE A 6 17.58 8.99 4.01
C PHE A 6 17.78 10.44 4.41
N GLY A 7 16.74 11.28 4.29
CA GLY A 7 16.60 12.46 5.16
C GLY A 7 17.70 13.52 5.20
N GLU A 8 18.76 13.39 4.40
CA GLU A 8 19.87 14.35 4.37
C GLU A 8 19.31 15.65 3.76
N GLY A 9 18.95 16.60 4.63
CA GLY A 9 18.35 17.89 4.26
C GLY A 9 19.00 18.48 3.01
N ALA A 10 18.19 19.07 2.13
CA ALA A 10 18.60 19.27 0.74
C ALA A 10 19.92 20.06 0.58
N SER A 11 21.01 19.31 0.33
CA SER A 11 22.25 19.83 -0.25
C SER A 11 21.98 20.46 -1.63
N ASN A 12 20.90 20.02 -2.27
CA ASN A 12 20.41 20.56 -3.53
C ASN A 12 19.38 21.68 -3.31
N PRO A 13 19.70 22.96 -3.60
CA PRO A 13 18.79 24.10 -3.37
C PRO A 13 17.50 24.07 -4.21
N LEU A 14 17.40 23.15 -5.19
CA LEU A 14 16.23 22.93 -6.02
C LEU A 14 15.17 22.03 -5.36
N LEU A 15 15.54 21.31 -4.30
CA LEU A 15 14.61 20.50 -3.52
C LEU A 15 14.08 21.33 -2.34
N ARG A 16 12.76 21.26 -2.11
CA ARG A 16 12.07 21.85 -0.95
C ARG A 16 10.94 20.94 -0.48
N SER A 17 10.80 20.73 0.83
CA SER A 17 9.61 20.12 1.42
C SER A 17 9.22 20.86 2.72
N SER A 18 7.94 20.83 3.06
CA SER A 18 7.41 21.45 4.29
C SER A 18 7.85 20.73 5.57
N ASN A 19 8.28 19.46 5.45
CA ASN A 19 8.69 18.61 6.57
C ASN A 19 10.21 18.46 6.71
N GLY A 20 11.02 19.30 6.05
CA GLY A 20 12.48 19.22 6.17
C GLY A 20 13.10 17.93 5.63
N PHE A 21 12.44 17.29 4.65
CA PHE A 21 12.81 16.05 3.97
C PHE A 21 12.69 14.75 4.78
N LEU A 22 12.06 14.78 5.95
CA LEU A 22 11.72 13.56 6.68
C LEU A 22 10.91 12.60 5.80
N GLY A 23 11.28 11.31 5.80
CA GLY A 23 10.61 10.28 5.00
C GLY A 23 11.11 10.17 3.57
N ARG A 24 11.99 11.07 3.10
CA ARG A 24 12.55 10.99 1.76
C ARG A 24 13.65 9.94 1.69
N GLU A 25 13.52 9.05 0.71
CA GLU A 25 14.48 7.99 0.40
C GLU A 25 14.86 8.02 -1.08
N THR A 26 16.16 7.90 -1.38
CA THR A 26 16.66 7.80 -2.75
C THR A 26 17.86 6.87 -2.83
N TRP A 27 18.04 6.20 -3.97
CA TRP A 27 19.20 5.38 -4.25
C TRP A 27 20.29 6.20 -4.96
N GLU A 28 21.52 6.13 -4.46
CA GLU A 28 22.70 6.75 -5.06
C GLU A 28 23.71 5.68 -5.45
N PHE A 29 24.27 5.80 -6.66
CA PHE A 29 25.32 4.90 -7.12
C PHE A 29 26.70 5.50 -6.84
N ASP A 30 27.46 4.83 -5.99
CA ASP A 30 28.85 5.16 -5.68
C ASP A 30 29.78 4.25 -6.49
N PRO A 31 30.47 4.72 -7.54
CA PRO A 31 31.31 3.88 -8.39
C PRO A 31 32.50 3.26 -7.63
N ASN A 32 32.95 3.89 -6.55
CA ASN A 32 34.09 3.45 -5.75
C ASN A 32 33.67 2.75 -4.45
N GLY A 33 32.38 2.74 -4.13
CA GLY A 33 31.87 2.13 -2.91
C GLY A 33 31.81 0.60 -3.03
N GLY A 34 32.12 -0.09 -1.93
CA GLY A 34 32.07 -1.56 -1.79
C GLY A 34 33.42 -2.25 -1.92
N SER A 35 33.53 -3.48 -1.43
CA SER A 35 34.73 -4.31 -1.59
C SER A 35 34.77 -4.99 -2.97
N PRO A 36 35.94 -5.45 -3.44
CA PRO A 36 36.06 -6.22 -4.67
C PRO A 36 35.16 -7.47 -4.70
N GLU A 37 34.98 -8.12 -3.56
CA GLU A 37 34.09 -9.29 -3.41
C GLU A 37 32.62 -8.90 -3.59
N GLU A 38 32.19 -7.78 -3.00
CA GLU A 38 30.83 -7.25 -3.19
C GLU A 38 30.58 -6.88 -4.65
N HIS A 39 31.56 -6.28 -5.32
CA HIS A 39 31.49 -5.98 -6.75
C HIS A 39 31.36 -7.26 -7.58
N ALA A 40 32.14 -8.29 -7.26
CA ALA A 40 32.06 -9.58 -7.95
C ALA A 40 30.69 -10.24 -7.77
N VAL A 41 30.09 -10.15 -6.58
CA VAL A 41 28.73 -10.63 -6.32
C VAL A 41 27.70 -9.83 -7.12
N VAL A 42 27.79 -8.50 -7.15
CA VAL A 42 26.87 -7.65 -7.92
C VAL A 42 26.99 -7.92 -9.42
N GLU A 43 28.19 -8.06 -9.95
CA GLU A 43 28.39 -8.38 -11.37
C GLU A 43 27.90 -9.77 -11.72
N ARG A 44 28.07 -10.76 -10.83
CA ARG A 44 27.45 -12.09 -10.99
C ARG A 44 25.93 -11.98 -11.03
N LEU A 45 25.30 -11.30 -10.07
CA LEU A 45 23.86 -11.11 -10.01
C LEU A 45 23.33 -10.37 -11.24
N ARG A 46 24.04 -9.34 -11.73
CA ARG A 46 23.68 -8.62 -12.97
C ARG A 46 23.72 -9.53 -14.18
N ARG A 47 24.74 -10.38 -14.31
CA ARG A 47 24.85 -11.35 -15.41
C ARG A 47 23.76 -12.40 -15.33
N ASP A 48 23.48 -12.92 -14.13
CA ASP A 48 22.44 -13.92 -13.91
C ASP A 48 21.05 -13.33 -14.18
N PHE A 49 20.77 -12.11 -13.70
CA PHE A 49 19.56 -11.38 -14.05
C PHE A 49 19.45 -11.17 -15.56
N THR A 50 20.51 -10.68 -16.23
CA THR A 50 20.48 -10.45 -17.68
C THR A 50 20.19 -11.73 -18.46
N ARG A 51 20.76 -12.87 -18.02
CA ARG A 51 20.53 -14.18 -18.63
C ARG A 51 19.12 -14.71 -18.37
N ASN A 52 18.57 -14.46 -17.17
CA ASN A 52 17.33 -15.08 -16.70
C ASN A 52 16.11 -14.14 -16.72
N ARG A 53 16.26 -12.86 -17.10
CA ARG A 53 15.19 -11.83 -17.07
C ARG A 53 13.95 -12.18 -17.91
N PHE A 54 14.05 -13.21 -18.75
CA PHE A 54 12.98 -13.69 -19.64
C PHE A 54 12.53 -15.13 -19.36
N THR A 55 13.07 -15.81 -18.34
CA THR A 55 12.86 -17.27 -18.15
C THR A 55 12.19 -17.65 -16.84
N GLN A 56 12.25 -16.83 -15.78
CA GLN A 56 11.60 -17.15 -14.50
C GLN A 56 11.02 -15.91 -13.81
N ARG A 57 9.78 -16.04 -13.31
CA ARG A 57 9.28 -15.26 -12.18
C ARG A 57 9.63 -16.03 -10.92
N ASP A 58 10.20 -15.39 -9.92
CA ASP A 58 10.37 -16.01 -8.61
C ASP A 58 9.00 -16.46 -8.10
N LYS A 59 8.79 -17.78 -8.07
CA LYS A 59 7.69 -18.37 -7.33
C LYS A 59 8.14 -18.37 -5.88
N HIS A 60 7.52 -17.53 -5.06
CA HIS A 60 7.61 -17.70 -3.61
C HIS A 60 6.89 -19.01 -3.25
N GLU A 61 7.61 -20.13 -3.33
CA GLU A 61 7.20 -21.35 -2.65
C GLU A 61 7.39 -21.10 -1.16
N VAL A 62 6.30 -20.87 -0.45
CA VAL A 62 6.28 -21.02 1.00
C VAL A 62 6.54 -22.49 1.26
N SER A 63 7.78 -22.80 1.67
CA SER A 63 8.18 -24.14 2.09
C SER A 63 7.15 -24.70 3.05
N ASN A 64 6.63 -25.89 2.75
CA ASN A 64 5.68 -26.62 3.60
C ASN A 64 6.10 -26.51 5.07
N LEU A 65 5.26 -25.89 5.89
CA LEU A 65 5.37 -25.94 7.35
C LEU A 65 5.16 -27.39 7.79
N LYS A 66 6.23 -28.18 7.75
CA LYS A 66 6.33 -29.44 8.46
C LYS A 66 6.96 -29.13 9.81
N ASP A 67 6.11 -28.91 10.81
CA ASP A 67 6.33 -29.53 12.11
C ASP A 67 5.12 -29.36 13.02
N SER A 68 4.68 -30.48 13.59
CA SER A 68 3.65 -30.57 14.62
C SER A 68 4.26 -30.41 16.02
N SER A 69 5.05 -29.35 16.22
CA SER A 69 5.46 -28.97 17.58
C SER A 69 4.31 -28.21 18.25
N GLU A 70 4.11 -28.47 19.55
CA GLU A 70 3.08 -27.82 20.34
C GLU A 70 3.37 -26.31 20.40
N VAL A 71 2.45 -25.49 19.89
CA VAL A 71 2.61 -24.03 19.88
C VAL A 71 2.37 -23.52 21.29
N THR A 72 3.45 -23.18 22.01
CA THR A 72 3.39 -22.59 23.35
C THR A 72 3.39 -21.06 23.30
N GLU A 73 2.94 -20.42 24.39
CA GLU A 73 2.99 -18.97 24.55
C GLU A 73 4.42 -18.42 24.43
N GLU A 74 5.40 -19.16 24.96
CA GLU A 74 6.81 -18.81 24.89
C GLU A 74 7.35 -18.81 23.45
N VAL A 75 6.98 -19.81 22.64
CA VAL A 75 7.35 -19.89 21.22
C VAL A 75 6.73 -18.72 20.44
N LEU A 76 5.48 -18.36 20.75
CA LEU A 76 4.81 -17.20 20.15
C LEU A 76 5.49 -15.89 20.52
N LEU A 77 5.78 -15.66 21.80
CA LEU A 77 6.46 -14.45 22.28
C LEU A 77 7.88 -14.33 21.71
N THR A 78 8.62 -15.43 21.63
CA THR A 78 9.97 -15.45 21.05
C THR A 78 9.93 -15.12 19.57
N SER A 79 8.98 -15.71 18.83
CA SER A 79 8.77 -15.41 17.42
C SER A 79 8.36 -13.96 17.20
N LEU A 80 7.50 -13.42 18.07
CA LEU A 80 7.05 -12.03 18.04
C LEU A 80 8.22 -11.08 18.28
N ARG A 81 9.02 -11.27 19.33
CA ARG A 81 10.22 -10.47 19.60
C ARG A 81 11.18 -10.45 18.43
N ARG A 82 11.46 -11.63 17.84
CA ARG A 82 12.32 -11.72 16.65
C ARG A 82 11.82 -10.87 15.48
N VAL A 83 10.51 -10.86 15.23
CA VAL A 83 9.91 -10.03 14.17
C VAL A 83 9.99 -8.55 14.53
N LEU A 84 9.71 -8.16 15.78
CA LEU A 84 9.86 -6.78 16.23
C LEU A 84 11.32 -6.31 16.13
N ASP A 85 12.29 -7.10 16.59
CA ASP A 85 13.72 -6.81 16.43
C ASP A 85 14.11 -6.60 14.97
N GLN A 86 13.62 -7.47 14.07
CA GLN A 86 13.87 -7.33 12.64
C GLN A 86 13.29 -6.00 12.11
N TYR A 87 12.05 -5.67 12.43
CA TYR A 87 11.46 -4.40 12.02
C TYR A 87 12.22 -3.21 12.62
N SER A 88 12.60 -3.28 13.90
CA SER A 88 13.41 -2.24 14.56
C SER A 88 14.71 -1.99 13.81
N SER A 89 15.39 -3.06 13.35
CA SER A 89 16.64 -2.96 12.59
C SER A 89 16.48 -2.35 11.19
N LEU A 90 15.27 -2.41 10.61
CA LEU A 90 14.94 -1.87 9.29
C LEU A 90 14.47 -0.40 9.35
N GLN A 91 14.28 0.17 10.54
CA GLN A 91 13.83 1.55 10.70
C GLN A 91 14.89 2.54 10.21
N ALA A 92 14.48 3.52 9.41
CA ALA A 92 15.36 4.61 8.97
C ALA A 92 15.73 5.53 10.16
N PRO A 93 16.85 6.27 10.07
CA PRO A 93 17.26 7.21 11.12
C PRO A 93 16.19 8.26 11.46
N ASP A 94 15.40 8.68 10.46
CA ASP A 94 14.30 9.64 10.60
C ASP A 94 13.03 9.04 11.24
N GLY A 95 13.04 7.75 11.59
CA GLY A 95 11.99 7.08 12.35
C GLY A 95 10.87 6.40 11.56
N TYR A 96 10.92 6.45 10.23
CA TYR A 96 9.98 5.74 9.35
C TYR A 96 10.57 4.42 8.84
N TRP A 97 9.73 3.59 8.20
CA TRP A 97 10.18 2.38 7.52
C TRP A 97 10.25 2.59 6.00
N PRO A 98 11.44 2.52 5.39
CA PRO A 98 11.60 2.62 3.95
C PRO A 98 11.10 1.35 3.26
N GLY A 99 10.51 1.49 2.08
CA GLY A 99 9.85 0.38 1.42
C GLY A 99 9.62 0.59 -0.07
N GLY A 100 9.80 -0.48 -0.84
CA GLY A 100 9.42 -0.49 -2.24
C GLY A 100 7.90 -0.45 -2.36
N TYR A 101 7.36 0.59 -3.00
CA TYR A 101 5.93 0.71 -3.28
C TYR A 101 5.65 0.66 -4.79
N SER A 102 5.94 -0.51 -5.39
CA SER A 102 5.79 -0.78 -6.83
C SER A 102 4.57 -1.68 -7.08
N GLY A 103 4.42 -2.21 -8.29
CA GLY A 103 3.43 -3.24 -8.60
C GLY A 103 2.71 -3.03 -9.93
N ILE A 104 2.58 -1.77 -10.37
CA ILE A 104 2.10 -1.43 -11.71
C ILE A 104 3.30 -1.32 -12.66
N LEU A 105 3.23 -2.03 -13.79
CA LEU A 105 4.33 -2.29 -14.70
C LEU A 105 4.40 -1.22 -15.80
N PHE A 106 5.08 -0.13 -15.48
CA PHE A 106 5.42 0.90 -16.48
C PHE A 106 6.88 0.86 -16.91
N ILE A 107 7.72 0.22 -16.10
CA ILE A 107 9.17 0.15 -16.25
C ILE A 107 9.64 -1.15 -15.55
N LEU A 108 9.41 -2.33 -16.14
CA LEU A 108 10.12 -3.56 -15.73
C LEU A 108 10.45 -4.47 -16.91
N PRO A 109 11.58 -5.19 -16.85
CA PRO A 109 11.97 -6.16 -17.87
C PRO A 109 11.26 -7.51 -17.76
N LEU A 110 10.49 -7.78 -16.70
CA LEU A 110 9.89 -9.11 -16.45
C LEU A 110 8.77 -9.44 -17.45
N MET A 111 9.17 -10.09 -18.53
CA MET A 111 8.31 -10.62 -19.58
C MET A 111 7.64 -11.91 -19.11
N ASN A 112 6.41 -12.13 -19.53
CA ASN A 112 5.70 -13.39 -19.33
C ASN A 112 6.23 -14.47 -20.27
N GLU A 113 5.94 -15.74 -19.93
CA GLU A 113 6.32 -16.90 -20.75
C GLU A 113 5.76 -16.83 -22.18
N ASP A 114 4.62 -16.15 -22.37
CA ASP A 114 4.00 -15.94 -23.68
C ASP A 114 4.72 -14.87 -24.53
N GLY A 115 5.72 -14.18 -23.98
CA GLY A 115 6.48 -13.13 -24.65
C GLY A 115 5.90 -11.73 -24.50
N GLY A 116 4.79 -11.54 -23.78
CA GLY A 116 4.21 -10.22 -23.50
C GLY A 116 4.57 -9.68 -22.12
N TRP A 117 4.10 -8.47 -21.80
CA TRP A 117 4.18 -7.90 -20.45
C TRP A 117 2.80 -7.58 -19.92
N SER A 118 2.63 -7.75 -18.60
CA SER A 118 1.38 -7.41 -17.92
C SER A 118 1.31 -5.94 -17.55
N THR A 119 0.13 -5.49 -17.12
CA THR A 119 -0.07 -4.18 -16.47
C THR A 119 0.40 -4.19 -15.01
N HIS A 120 0.44 -5.36 -14.35
CA HIS A 120 0.90 -5.50 -12.97
C HIS A 120 1.68 -6.81 -12.78
N THR A 121 2.51 -6.90 -11.74
CA THR A 121 3.49 -7.99 -11.55
C THR A 121 2.92 -9.41 -11.61
N LEU A 122 1.68 -9.61 -11.16
CA LEU A 122 1.02 -10.92 -11.12
C LEU A 122 0.06 -11.19 -12.28
N GLY A 123 -0.14 -10.21 -13.17
CA GLY A 123 -1.15 -10.30 -14.21
C GLY A 123 -0.70 -11.05 -15.46
N PRO A 124 -1.66 -11.44 -16.32
CA PRO A 124 -1.38 -11.93 -17.67
C PRO A 124 -0.89 -10.78 -18.56
N SER A 125 -0.29 -11.13 -19.71
CA SER A 125 0.15 -10.14 -20.70
C SER A 125 -1.01 -9.30 -21.21
N SER A 126 -0.78 -7.99 -21.36
CA SER A 126 -1.78 -7.04 -21.81
C SER A 126 -1.21 -6.15 -22.90
N MET A 127 -2.07 -5.67 -23.81
CA MET A 127 -1.59 -4.76 -24.87
C MET A 127 -0.98 -3.48 -24.31
N PHE A 128 -1.53 -3.00 -23.19
CA PHE A 128 -1.01 -1.86 -22.45
C PHE A 128 0.41 -2.11 -21.91
N GLY A 129 0.58 -3.18 -21.13
CA GLY A 129 1.87 -3.54 -20.53
C GLY A 129 2.92 -3.85 -21.59
N SER A 130 2.57 -4.64 -22.60
CA SER A 130 3.48 -5.01 -23.70
C SER A 130 3.96 -3.81 -24.50
N CYS A 131 3.06 -2.91 -24.91
CA CYS A 131 3.46 -1.75 -25.70
C CYS A 131 4.35 -0.77 -24.93
N VAL A 132 4.00 -0.48 -23.67
CA VAL A 132 4.74 0.47 -22.83
C VAL A 132 6.14 -0.08 -22.52
N ASN A 133 6.24 -1.32 -22.05
CA ASN A 133 7.55 -1.91 -21.72
C ASN A 133 8.42 -2.11 -22.96
N TYR A 134 7.85 -2.52 -24.10
CA TYR A 134 8.59 -2.58 -25.37
C TYR A 134 9.16 -1.21 -25.75
N ALA A 135 8.34 -0.15 -25.74
CA ALA A 135 8.79 1.21 -26.06
C ALA A 135 9.87 1.70 -25.08
N THR A 136 9.70 1.42 -23.78
CA THR A 136 10.67 1.77 -22.74
C THR A 136 12.02 1.09 -22.98
N LEU A 137 12.05 -0.21 -23.27
CA LEU A 137 13.29 -0.93 -23.59
C LEU A 137 14.00 -0.33 -24.81
N ARG A 138 13.24 0.04 -25.85
CA ARG A 138 13.79 0.71 -27.04
C ARG A 138 14.38 2.08 -26.71
N LEU A 139 13.74 2.86 -25.83
CA LEU A 139 14.26 4.16 -25.36
C LEU A 139 15.52 4.02 -24.48
N LEU A 140 15.64 2.91 -23.75
CA LEU A 140 16.84 2.58 -22.97
C LEU A 140 18.01 2.07 -23.85
N GLY A 141 17.80 1.96 -25.16
CA GLY A 141 18.84 1.58 -26.12
C GLY A 141 18.93 0.08 -26.39
N GLU A 142 17.99 -0.74 -25.92
CA GLU A 142 17.94 -2.16 -26.27
C GLU A 142 17.61 -2.31 -27.76
N VAL A 143 18.41 -3.12 -28.47
CA VAL A 143 18.29 -3.37 -29.90
C VAL A 143 17.79 -4.78 -30.18
N LEU A 144 17.14 -4.93 -31.33
CA LEU A 144 16.76 -6.24 -31.86
C LEU A 144 18.00 -6.90 -32.46
N ASP A 145 18.48 -7.97 -31.84
CA ASP A 145 19.56 -8.80 -32.35
C ASP A 145 19.28 -10.30 -32.05
N GLU A 146 20.11 -11.19 -32.60
CA GLU A 146 19.99 -12.65 -32.44
C GLU A 146 20.19 -13.12 -30.99
N HIS A 147 20.71 -12.26 -30.11
CA HIS A 147 20.98 -12.56 -28.71
C HIS A 147 19.91 -11.96 -27.76
N ASN A 148 19.03 -11.09 -28.26
CA ASN A 148 17.97 -10.41 -27.51
C ASN A 148 16.57 -10.90 -27.91
N ASP A 149 16.30 -12.16 -27.59
CA ASP A 149 15.04 -12.84 -27.86
C ASP A 149 13.82 -12.14 -27.19
N GLY A 150 14.02 -11.42 -26.07
CA GLY A 150 12.96 -10.73 -25.35
C GLY A 150 12.26 -9.62 -26.15
N LEU A 151 13.01 -8.75 -26.83
CA LEU A 151 12.41 -7.71 -27.68
C LEU A 151 11.71 -8.32 -28.91
N SER A 152 12.27 -9.38 -29.49
CA SER A 152 11.69 -10.07 -30.63
C SER A 152 10.37 -10.74 -30.25
N LYS A 153 10.32 -11.45 -29.11
CA LYS A 153 9.11 -12.03 -28.52
C LYS A 153 8.06 -10.97 -28.19
N GLY A 154 8.47 -9.88 -27.55
CA GLY A 154 7.63 -8.74 -27.25
C GLY A 154 6.93 -8.15 -28.48
N ARG A 155 7.71 -7.91 -29.54
CA ARG A 155 7.19 -7.41 -30.82
C ARG A 155 6.26 -8.42 -31.47
N ALA A 156 6.63 -9.71 -31.48
CA ALA A 156 5.81 -10.77 -32.05
C ALA A 156 4.46 -10.87 -31.32
N TRP A 157 4.46 -10.80 -30.00
CA TRP A 157 3.25 -10.81 -29.17
C TRP A 157 2.35 -9.60 -29.47
N ILE A 158 2.91 -8.39 -29.55
CA ILE A 158 2.13 -7.18 -29.90
C ILE A 158 1.48 -7.32 -31.27
N LEU A 159 2.23 -7.80 -32.28
CA LEU A 159 1.72 -7.94 -33.63
C LEU A 159 0.64 -9.03 -33.74
N SER A 160 0.80 -10.16 -33.05
CA SER A 160 -0.19 -11.24 -33.08
C SER A 160 -1.50 -10.89 -32.39
N HIS A 161 -1.51 -9.89 -31.48
CA HIS A 161 -2.68 -9.46 -30.73
C HIS A 161 -3.33 -8.17 -31.27
N GLY A 162 -3.11 -7.84 -32.55
CA GLY A 162 -3.77 -6.72 -33.22
C GLY A 162 -2.95 -5.42 -33.29
N SER A 163 -1.66 -5.47 -32.98
CA SER A 163 -0.72 -4.34 -32.97
C SER A 163 -1.01 -3.26 -31.91
N ALA A 164 -0.17 -2.22 -31.86
CA ALA A 164 -0.37 -1.10 -30.95
C ALA A 164 -1.65 -0.29 -31.22
N THR A 165 -2.34 -0.49 -32.35
CA THR A 165 -3.60 0.21 -32.66
C THR A 165 -4.76 -0.18 -31.74
N VAL A 166 -4.74 -1.42 -31.22
CA VAL A 166 -5.74 -1.90 -30.24
C VAL A 166 -5.34 -1.63 -28.79
N ALA A 167 -4.22 -0.91 -28.57
CA ALA A 167 -3.80 -0.55 -27.23
C ALA A 167 -4.84 0.35 -26.54
N PRO A 168 -5.03 0.22 -25.21
CA PRO A 168 -5.92 1.10 -24.47
C PRO A 168 -5.51 2.57 -24.56
N GLN A 169 -6.45 3.48 -24.32
CA GLN A 169 -6.24 4.93 -24.44
C GLN A 169 -4.96 5.41 -23.75
N TRP A 170 -4.68 4.94 -22.53
CA TRP A 170 -3.48 5.34 -21.80
C TRP A 170 -2.16 4.91 -22.47
N ALA A 171 -2.13 3.73 -23.12
CA ALA A 171 -0.96 3.32 -23.89
C ALA A 171 -0.81 4.18 -25.14
N LYS A 172 -1.92 4.54 -25.81
CA LYS A 172 -1.90 5.46 -26.94
C LYS A 172 -1.37 6.84 -26.54
N ILE A 173 -1.82 7.38 -25.42
CA ILE A 173 -1.31 8.64 -24.85
C ILE A 173 0.21 8.54 -24.64
N TYR A 174 0.68 7.47 -24.00
CA TYR A 174 2.11 7.25 -23.77
C TYR A 174 2.93 7.13 -25.06
N LEU A 175 2.45 6.36 -26.05
CA LEU A 175 3.16 6.09 -27.31
C LEU A 175 3.12 7.26 -28.30
N SER A 176 2.06 8.06 -28.29
CA SER A 176 1.82 9.12 -29.27
C SER A 176 2.76 10.32 -29.12
N GLY A 177 3.61 10.35 -28.08
CA GLY A 177 4.53 11.46 -27.81
C GLY A 177 3.85 12.82 -27.62
N THR A 178 2.53 12.91 -27.62
CA THR A 178 1.76 14.16 -27.65
C THR A 178 1.31 14.55 -26.25
N ILE A 179 2.21 15.26 -25.59
CA ILE A 179 2.03 15.94 -24.30
C ILE A 179 1.44 17.32 -24.55
N GLN A 180 0.33 17.38 -25.29
CA GLN A 180 -0.31 18.65 -25.64
C GLN A 180 -1.74 18.78 -25.12
N LEU A 181 -2.26 17.77 -24.40
CA LEU A 181 -3.66 17.72 -23.96
C LEU A 181 -3.88 17.68 -22.45
N PHE A 182 -2.84 17.60 -21.62
CA PHE A 182 -2.99 17.51 -20.16
C PHE A 182 -2.59 18.82 -19.47
N GLN A 183 -3.51 19.80 -19.47
CA GLN A 183 -3.41 20.98 -18.60
C GLN A 183 -4.49 21.06 -17.51
N ASN A 184 -5.50 20.17 -17.43
CA ASN A 184 -6.64 20.42 -16.53
C ASN A 184 -7.30 19.20 -15.83
N TYR A 185 -6.66 18.03 -15.74
CA TYR A 185 -7.29 16.87 -15.07
C TYR A 185 -6.62 16.53 -13.73
N GLY A 186 -7.21 17.04 -12.65
CA GLY A 186 -6.70 16.99 -11.28
C GLY A 186 -7.17 15.83 -10.40
N CYS A 187 -7.58 14.68 -10.93
CA CYS A 187 -8.07 13.56 -10.11
C CYS A 187 -7.60 12.18 -10.59
N PHE A 188 -6.28 11.92 -10.62
CA PHE A 188 -5.76 10.56 -10.87
C PHE A 188 -4.63 10.22 -9.91
N HIS A 189 -4.98 9.91 -8.65
CA HIS A 189 -4.01 9.62 -7.59
C HIS A 189 -3.13 8.38 -7.92
N ILE A 190 -3.68 7.36 -8.59
CA ILE A 190 -3.00 6.08 -8.92
C ILE A 190 -1.85 6.23 -9.95
N PHE A 191 -1.73 7.40 -10.58
CA PHE A 191 -0.76 7.69 -11.65
C PHE A 191 0.24 8.79 -11.28
N PHE A 192 0.56 8.95 -9.99
CA PHE A 192 1.44 10.02 -9.51
C PHE A 192 2.79 10.16 -10.26
N PRO A 193 3.54 9.07 -10.59
CA PRO A 193 4.75 9.18 -11.40
C PRO A 193 4.46 9.66 -12.84
N PHE A 194 3.35 9.25 -13.45
CA PHE A 194 2.95 9.72 -14.79
C PHE A 194 2.64 11.20 -14.79
N ILE A 195 1.83 11.67 -13.84
CA ILE A 195 1.50 13.09 -13.70
C ILE A 195 2.77 13.90 -13.47
N GLN A 196 3.69 13.40 -12.62
CA GLN A 196 4.95 14.08 -12.38
C GLN A 196 5.81 14.21 -13.64
N VAL A 197 5.92 13.15 -14.45
CA VAL A 197 6.66 13.17 -15.72
C VAL A 197 5.97 14.08 -16.73
N LEU A 198 4.65 14.04 -16.86
CA LEU A 198 3.89 14.91 -17.76
C LEU A 198 4.07 16.39 -17.38
N ASN A 199 3.94 16.73 -16.10
CA ASN A 199 4.18 18.10 -15.61
C ASN A 199 5.61 18.57 -15.88
N MET A 200 6.59 17.69 -15.67
CA MET A 200 7.99 17.98 -15.99
C MET A 200 8.19 18.29 -17.48
N ILE A 201 7.56 17.51 -18.36
CA ILE A 201 7.66 17.71 -19.81
C ILE A 201 6.92 18.99 -20.22
N CYS A 202 5.77 19.30 -19.65
CA CYS A 202 5.09 20.59 -19.87
C CYS A 202 6.01 21.78 -19.53
N CYS A 203 6.68 21.72 -18.37
CA CYS A 203 7.65 22.76 -17.97
C CYS A 203 8.84 22.85 -18.93
N TRP A 204 9.29 21.71 -19.47
CA TRP A 204 10.37 21.64 -20.44
C TRP A 204 9.97 22.22 -21.80
N ILE A 205 8.77 21.88 -22.31
CA ILE A 205 8.24 22.41 -23.57
C ILE A 205 8.08 23.92 -23.50
N GLU A 206 7.56 24.44 -22.38
CA GLU A 206 7.40 25.87 -22.18
C GLU A 206 8.76 26.59 -22.14
N ASN A 207 9.70 26.10 -21.32
CA ASN A 207 11.06 26.61 -21.27
C ASN A 207 12.02 25.58 -20.64
N PRO A 208 12.93 24.97 -21.43
CA PRO A 208 13.91 23.99 -20.96
C PRO A 208 14.87 24.52 -19.88
N ASN A 209 15.03 25.85 -19.78
CA ASN A 209 15.90 26.50 -18.81
C ASN A 209 15.15 27.04 -17.58
N SER A 210 13.84 26.78 -17.46
CA SER A 210 13.03 27.29 -16.36
C SER A 210 13.44 26.72 -15.01
N ASN A 211 13.30 27.53 -13.96
CA ASN A 211 13.45 27.06 -12.58
C ASN A 211 12.43 25.96 -12.24
N ALA A 212 11.24 25.98 -12.85
CA ALA A 212 10.24 24.93 -12.68
C ALA A 212 10.76 23.58 -13.18
N PHE A 213 11.24 23.50 -14.41
CA PHE A 213 11.83 22.27 -14.96
C PHE A 213 13.02 21.78 -14.14
N ARG A 214 13.94 22.68 -13.76
CA ARG A 214 15.11 22.34 -12.93
C ARG A 214 14.73 21.72 -11.58
N ARG A 215 13.57 22.08 -11.00
CA ARG A 215 13.06 21.49 -9.75
C ARG A 215 12.45 20.10 -9.93
N HIS A 216 11.98 19.76 -11.13
CA HIS A 216 11.45 18.43 -11.42
C HIS A 216 12.54 17.37 -11.54
N LEU A 217 13.69 17.71 -12.16
CA LEU A 217 14.79 16.75 -12.39
C LEU A 217 15.24 15.96 -11.15
N PRO A 218 15.58 16.61 -10.00
CA PRO A 218 16.00 15.85 -8.83
C PRO A 218 14.89 15.02 -8.18
N ARG A 219 13.62 15.27 -8.52
CA ARG A 219 12.45 14.53 -8.00
C ARG A 219 12.20 13.21 -8.72
N ILE A 220 12.82 12.98 -9.87
CA ILE A 220 12.72 11.69 -10.59
C ILE A 220 13.20 10.55 -9.68
N HIS A 221 14.29 10.78 -8.94
CA HIS A 221 14.89 9.79 -8.05
C HIS A 221 13.98 9.39 -6.88
N ASP A 222 13.06 10.25 -6.47
CA ASP A 222 12.11 9.97 -5.38
C ASP A 222 11.15 8.81 -5.74
N PHE A 223 11.00 8.51 -7.05
CA PHE A 223 10.17 7.41 -7.55
C PHE A 223 10.98 6.15 -7.87
N LEU A 224 12.30 6.17 -7.80
CA LEU A 224 13.12 5.02 -8.16
C LEU A 224 13.44 4.16 -6.93
N TRP A 225 13.27 2.84 -7.05
CA TRP A 225 13.53 1.89 -5.99
C TRP A 225 14.31 0.68 -6.51
N LEU A 226 15.44 0.37 -5.89
CA LEU A 226 16.21 -0.83 -6.18
C LEU A 226 15.64 -2.02 -5.39
N ALA A 227 14.98 -2.94 -6.11
CA ALA A 227 14.50 -4.21 -5.58
C ALA A 227 15.46 -5.36 -5.97
N GLU A 228 15.19 -6.56 -5.46
CA GLU A 228 15.94 -7.80 -5.73
C GLU A 228 16.00 -8.16 -7.23
N ASP A 229 14.95 -7.83 -7.97
CA ASP A 229 14.79 -8.01 -9.41
C ASP A 229 15.07 -6.72 -10.20
N GLY A 230 15.78 -5.77 -9.60
CA GLY A 230 16.32 -4.58 -10.26
C GLY A 230 15.62 -3.26 -9.91
N MET A 231 16.00 -2.21 -10.63
CA MET A 231 15.46 -0.86 -10.42
C MET A 231 14.03 -0.76 -10.95
N LYS A 232 13.11 -0.28 -10.12
CA LYS A 232 11.69 -0.11 -10.42
C LYS A 232 11.24 1.33 -10.20
N SER A 233 10.14 1.70 -10.86
CA SER A 233 9.39 2.88 -10.46
C SER A 233 8.37 2.51 -9.38
N LYS A 234 8.40 3.25 -8.28
CA LYS A 234 7.31 3.30 -7.29
C LYS A 234 6.08 3.95 -7.91
N VAL A 235 4.90 3.58 -7.40
CA VAL A 235 3.58 4.14 -7.79
C VAL A 235 3.32 5.48 -7.09
N TYR A 236 3.99 5.72 -5.96
CA TYR A 236 4.03 7.00 -5.24
C TYR A 236 5.44 7.25 -4.73
N VAL A 237 5.71 8.45 -4.20
CA VAL A 237 6.98 8.77 -3.53
C VAL A 237 7.26 7.81 -2.36
N GLY A 238 6.23 7.20 -1.79
CA GLY A 238 6.34 6.06 -0.88
C GLY A 238 5.06 5.89 -0.05
N SER A 239 5.08 4.93 0.86
CA SER A 239 4.02 4.60 1.81
C SER A 239 4.42 4.90 3.26
N GLN A 240 5.43 5.75 3.48
CA GLN A 240 6.12 5.95 4.76
C GLN A 240 5.17 6.23 5.92
N CYS A 241 4.24 7.17 5.75
CA CYS A 241 3.28 7.52 6.80
C CYS A 241 2.30 6.36 7.09
N TRP A 242 1.89 5.65 6.05
CA TRP A 242 0.97 4.51 6.16
C TRP A 242 1.63 3.34 6.89
N ASP A 243 2.82 2.94 6.44
CA ASP A 243 3.57 1.81 6.99
C ASP A 243 3.95 2.09 8.44
N THR A 244 4.50 3.27 8.72
CA THR A 244 4.90 3.64 10.07
C THR A 244 3.68 3.63 11.02
N ALA A 245 2.51 4.13 10.59
CA ALA A 245 1.33 4.17 11.44
C ALA A 245 0.77 2.77 11.75
N LEU A 246 0.85 1.84 10.79
CA LEU A 246 0.45 0.45 10.99
C LEU A 246 1.45 -0.33 11.83
N ILE A 247 2.75 -0.12 11.61
CA ILE A 247 3.83 -0.74 12.39
C ILE A 247 3.72 -0.29 13.85
N VAL A 248 3.58 1.01 14.12
CA VAL A 248 3.37 1.51 15.49
C VAL A 248 2.14 0.89 16.15
N GLN A 249 1.03 0.76 15.42
CA GLN A 249 -0.17 0.06 15.92
C GLN A 249 0.11 -1.40 16.26
N ALA A 250 0.90 -2.10 15.44
CA ALA A 250 1.31 -3.48 15.70
C ALA A 250 2.14 -3.57 16.98
N TYR A 251 3.19 -2.76 17.12
CA TYR A 251 4.00 -2.70 18.35
C TYR A 251 3.16 -2.37 19.60
N CYS A 252 2.26 -1.39 19.52
CA CYS A 252 1.39 -1.04 20.65
C CYS A 252 0.45 -2.18 21.05
N SER A 253 0.10 -3.06 20.12
CA SER A 253 -0.79 -4.19 20.35
C SER A 253 -0.10 -5.39 21.00
N THR A 254 1.24 -5.44 21.04
CA THR A 254 1.99 -6.56 21.63
C THR A 254 2.18 -6.45 23.14
N GLY A 255 2.04 -5.25 23.70
CA GLY A 255 2.41 -4.98 25.10
C GLY A 255 3.92 -4.92 25.34
N LEU A 256 4.76 -4.96 24.30
CA LEU A 256 6.23 -4.96 24.40
C LEU A 256 6.85 -3.58 24.10
N THR A 257 6.07 -2.49 24.13
CA THR A 257 6.53 -1.15 23.74
C THR A 257 7.72 -0.65 24.57
N GLN A 258 7.81 -1.05 25.84
CA GLN A 258 8.94 -0.73 26.71
C GLN A 258 10.27 -1.31 26.20
N GLU A 259 10.25 -2.57 25.76
CA GLU A 259 11.43 -3.26 25.21
C GLU A 259 11.94 -2.56 23.94
N PHE A 260 11.02 -1.94 23.17
CA PHE A 260 11.29 -1.27 21.90
C PHE A 260 11.13 0.25 21.96
N SER A 261 11.30 0.85 23.15
CA SER A 261 11.00 2.27 23.38
C SER A 261 11.74 3.22 22.42
N GLU A 262 13.00 2.94 22.10
CA GLU A 262 13.79 3.76 21.17
C GLU A 262 13.19 3.77 19.74
N THR A 263 12.78 2.59 19.26
CA THR A 263 12.12 2.42 17.96
C THR A 263 10.82 3.21 17.92
N ILE A 264 10.04 3.14 19.01
CA ILE A 264 8.76 3.82 19.13
C ILE A 264 8.93 5.35 19.24
N LYS A 265 9.93 5.84 19.97
CA LYS A 265 10.29 7.27 20.04
C LYS A 265 10.55 7.84 18.66
N LYS A 266 11.43 7.20 17.88
CA LYS A 266 11.73 7.64 16.51
C LYS A 266 10.49 7.65 15.63
N ALA A 267 9.66 6.61 15.72
CA ALA A 267 8.41 6.53 14.97
C ALA A 267 7.40 7.60 15.38
N HIS A 268 7.34 7.95 16.67
CA HIS A 268 6.52 9.03 17.19
C HIS A 268 6.98 10.40 16.67
N ASP A 269 8.30 10.63 16.65
CA ASP A 269 8.87 11.87 16.11
C ASP A 269 8.59 12.04 14.62
N PHE A 270 8.65 10.94 13.86
CA PHE A 270 8.24 10.91 12.46
C PHE A 270 6.73 11.16 12.30
N ILE A 271 5.91 10.42 13.03
CA ILE A 271 4.45 10.50 12.95
C ILE A 271 3.91 11.49 13.96
N LYS A 272 3.91 12.76 13.59
CA LYS A 272 3.09 13.79 14.27
C LYS A 272 1.71 13.91 13.62
N ASN A 273 1.06 12.77 13.34
CA ASN A 273 -0.30 12.63 12.76
C ASN A 273 -1.30 12.03 13.77
N ALA A 274 -2.58 12.44 13.72
CA ALA A 274 -3.56 12.25 14.79
C ALA A 274 -3.74 10.81 15.34
N GLN A 275 -4.02 9.80 14.52
CA GLN A 275 -4.43 8.49 15.05
C GLN A 275 -3.28 7.73 15.75
N ALA A 276 -2.09 7.67 15.14
CA ALA A 276 -0.93 7.02 15.73
C ALA A 276 -0.48 7.77 16.99
N VAL A 277 -0.53 9.11 16.96
CA VAL A 277 -0.19 9.93 18.13
C VAL A 277 -1.16 9.72 19.29
N LEU A 278 -2.47 9.56 19.03
CA LEU A 278 -3.44 9.27 20.09
C LEU A 278 -3.18 7.93 20.77
N LEU A 279 -2.70 6.92 20.04
CA LEU A 279 -2.29 5.65 20.66
C LEU A 279 -1.01 5.81 21.48
N LEU A 280 -0.02 6.52 20.94
CA LEU A 280 1.25 6.79 21.61
C LEU A 280 1.08 7.67 22.85
N SER A 281 0.11 8.58 22.87
CA SER A 281 -0.21 9.43 24.03
C SER A 281 -0.67 8.65 25.27
N LYS A 282 -1.06 7.38 25.09
CA LYS A 282 -1.42 6.48 26.20
C LYS A 282 -0.20 5.81 26.84
N ILE A 283 0.97 5.93 26.22
CA ILE A 283 2.25 5.41 26.73
C ILE A 283 2.99 6.54 27.47
N PRO A 284 3.68 6.27 28.59
CA PRO A 284 4.38 7.31 29.33
C PRO A 284 5.40 8.10 28.47
N PRO A 285 5.48 9.44 28.61
CA PRO A 285 6.44 10.27 27.85
C PRO A 285 7.90 9.84 27.98
N THR A 286 8.28 9.20 29.11
CA THR A 286 9.61 8.62 29.31
C THR A 286 9.96 7.54 28.27
N GLU A 287 8.96 6.89 27.70
CA GLU A 287 9.08 5.78 26.75
C GLU A 287 8.87 6.19 25.29
N VAL A 288 8.11 7.26 25.01
CA VAL A 288 7.75 7.65 23.62
C VAL A 288 8.13 9.09 23.25
N GLY A 289 8.69 9.85 24.19
CA GLY A 289 9.05 11.25 24.00
C GLY A 289 7.92 12.21 24.34
N ASP A 290 8.15 13.49 24.10
CA ASP A 290 7.20 14.55 24.46
C ASP A 290 5.90 14.45 23.65
N PRO A 291 4.73 14.60 24.30
CA PRO A 291 3.46 14.55 23.60
C PRO A 291 3.34 15.70 22.59
N ILE A 292 2.61 15.46 21.51
CA ILE A 292 2.26 16.54 20.59
C ILE A 292 1.44 17.62 21.32
N GLN A 293 1.60 18.87 20.91
CA GLN A 293 0.76 19.95 21.40
C GLN A 293 -0.71 19.66 21.08
N GLU A 294 -1.58 19.81 22.09
CA GLU A 294 -3.02 19.53 21.99
C GLU A 294 -3.68 20.27 20.82
N GLN A 295 -3.31 21.53 20.59
CA GLN A 295 -3.83 22.31 19.46
C GLN A 295 -3.57 21.62 18.11
N ARG A 296 -2.42 20.96 17.93
CA ARG A 296 -2.13 20.24 16.68
C ARG A 296 -3.00 19.00 16.50
N LEU A 297 -3.46 18.38 17.59
CA LEU A 297 -4.46 17.31 17.52
C LEU A 297 -5.82 17.87 17.07
N TYR A 298 -6.22 19.02 17.60
CA TYR A 298 -7.43 19.72 17.18
C TYR A 298 -7.38 20.12 15.70
N ASP A 299 -6.28 20.71 15.25
CA ASP A 299 -6.07 21.07 13.85
C ASP A 299 -6.15 19.83 12.93
N ALA A 300 -5.57 18.70 13.37
CA ALA A 300 -5.64 17.45 12.62
C ALA A 300 -7.05 16.86 12.57
N ILE A 301 -7.82 16.94 13.66
CA ILE A 301 -9.23 16.54 13.68
C ILE A 301 -10.08 17.46 12.81
N ASP A 302 -9.88 18.77 12.86
CA ASP A 302 -10.63 19.71 12.02
C ASP A 302 -10.33 19.52 10.54
N CYS A 303 -9.05 19.29 10.20
CA CYS A 303 -8.64 18.92 8.85
C CYS A 303 -9.34 17.62 8.41
N LEU A 304 -9.32 16.57 9.23
CA LEU A 304 -9.99 15.31 8.93
C LEU A 304 -11.51 15.49 8.74
N LEU A 305 -12.16 16.24 9.64
CA LEU A 305 -13.60 16.54 9.57
C LEU A 305 -13.97 17.35 8.32
N SER A 306 -13.06 18.17 7.79
CA SER A 306 -13.28 18.92 6.54
C SER A 306 -13.39 18.03 5.29
N TYR A 307 -12.82 16.82 5.34
CA TYR A 307 -12.90 15.83 4.26
C TYR A 307 -14.07 14.83 4.43
N VAL A 308 -14.74 14.82 5.58
CA VAL A 308 -15.87 13.93 5.83
C VAL A 308 -17.05 14.32 4.96
N ASN A 309 -17.63 13.33 4.28
CA ASN A 309 -18.81 13.52 3.46
C ASN A 309 -20.00 13.98 4.33
N LYS A 310 -20.98 14.66 3.71
CA LYS A 310 -22.19 15.13 4.41
C LYS A 310 -22.97 14.00 5.10
N ASP A 311 -22.85 12.78 4.61
CA ASP A 311 -23.47 11.59 5.17
C ASP A 311 -22.63 10.91 6.28
N GLY A 312 -21.50 11.50 6.70
CA GLY A 312 -20.64 10.98 7.76
C GLY A 312 -19.69 9.87 7.32
N THR A 313 -19.55 9.62 6.01
CA THR A 313 -18.60 8.65 5.46
C THR A 313 -17.30 9.31 5.03
N LEU A 314 -16.24 8.52 4.88
CA LEU A 314 -14.96 9.00 4.36
C LEU A 314 -14.65 8.35 3.01
N SER A 315 -14.30 9.21 2.05
CA SER A 315 -13.73 8.82 0.76
C SER A 315 -12.20 8.70 0.88
N SER A 316 -11.45 8.79 -0.22
CA SER A 316 -9.99 8.58 -0.19
C SER A 316 -9.18 9.84 0.07
N ALA A 317 -9.29 10.83 -0.82
CA ALA A 317 -8.47 12.04 -0.82
C ALA A 317 -9.30 13.29 -0.55
N GLU A 318 -10.55 13.31 -1.01
CA GLU A 318 -11.44 14.46 -0.90
C GLU A 318 -12.86 14.02 -0.53
N SER A 319 -13.68 14.95 -0.06
CA SER A 319 -15.12 14.68 0.05
C SER A 319 -15.70 14.39 -1.34
N LYS A 320 -16.59 13.41 -1.45
CA LYS A 320 -17.34 13.08 -2.67
C LYS A 320 -18.03 14.33 -3.25
N ARG A 321 -17.51 14.82 -4.38
CA ARG A 321 -17.99 16.04 -5.06
C ARG A 321 -19.05 15.80 -6.13
N THR A 322 -19.21 14.55 -6.55
CA THR A 322 -20.11 14.20 -7.67
C THR A 322 -20.81 12.87 -7.43
N THR A 323 -21.69 12.47 -8.36
CA THR A 323 -22.51 11.26 -8.25
C THR A 323 -21.95 10.12 -9.11
N PRO A 324 -22.24 8.85 -8.76
CA PRO A 324 -21.74 7.68 -9.52
C PRO A 324 -22.13 7.65 -11.00
N TRP A 325 -23.18 8.38 -11.40
CA TRP A 325 -23.60 8.46 -12.80
C TRP A 325 -22.49 9.00 -13.71
N VAL A 326 -21.60 9.84 -13.18
CA VAL A 326 -20.48 10.40 -13.96
C VAL A 326 -19.44 9.33 -14.31
N GLU A 327 -19.45 8.13 -13.71
CA GLU A 327 -18.60 7.03 -14.21
C GLU A 327 -18.96 6.60 -15.64
N PHE A 328 -20.16 6.92 -16.13
CA PHE A 328 -20.53 6.63 -17.52
C PHE A 328 -19.56 7.26 -18.53
N ILE A 329 -18.94 8.39 -18.17
CA ILE A 329 -17.95 9.08 -19.02
C ILE A 329 -16.50 8.66 -18.73
N ASN A 330 -16.27 7.61 -17.94
CA ASN A 330 -14.92 7.12 -17.64
C ASN A 330 -14.23 6.64 -18.93
N PRO A 331 -13.20 7.35 -19.42
CA PRO A 331 -12.60 7.02 -20.71
C PRO A 331 -11.43 6.04 -20.56
N SER A 332 -11.06 5.65 -19.34
CA SER A 332 -9.77 4.98 -19.10
C SER A 332 -9.66 3.57 -19.66
N GLU A 333 -10.79 2.93 -20.00
CA GLU A 333 -10.96 1.55 -20.51
C GLU A 333 -10.46 0.43 -19.58
N SER A 334 -9.41 0.71 -18.79
CA SER A 334 -8.63 -0.25 -18.01
C SER A 334 -8.93 -0.18 -16.51
N PHE A 335 -9.55 0.92 -16.04
CA PHE A 335 -9.81 1.14 -14.61
C PHE A 335 -11.27 1.52 -14.37
N ARG A 336 -11.86 0.96 -13.31
CA ARG A 336 -13.23 1.25 -12.88
C ARG A 336 -13.23 2.22 -11.71
N ASN A 337 -14.31 2.96 -11.55
CA ASN A 337 -14.58 3.79 -10.35
C ASN A 337 -13.47 4.81 -10.07
N ILE A 338 -12.98 5.50 -11.11
CA ILE A 338 -11.87 6.46 -11.00
C ILE A 338 -12.32 7.92 -11.15
N ILE A 339 -13.57 8.17 -11.53
CA ILE A 339 -14.06 9.54 -11.78
C ILE A 339 -14.63 10.14 -10.50
N VAL A 340 -15.25 9.32 -9.65
CA VAL A 340 -15.83 9.74 -8.38
C VAL A 340 -14.97 9.23 -7.23
N ASP A 341 -14.67 10.10 -6.26
CA ASP A 341 -14.07 9.66 -4.99
C ASP A 341 -15.14 9.06 -4.07
N TYR A 342 -15.29 7.73 -4.14
CA TYR A 342 -16.34 7.00 -3.41
C TYR A 342 -16.05 6.93 -1.91
N PRO A 343 -17.09 6.88 -1.07
CA PRO A 343 -16.90 6.48 0.31
C PRO A 343 -16.57 5.00 0.40
N TYR A 344 -15.54 4.67 1.18
CA TYR A 344 -15.02 3.31 1.36
C TYR A 344 -15.20 2.84 2.80
N VAL A 345 -15.35 1.52 2.97
CA VAL A 345 -15.55 0.89 4.29
C VAL A 345 -14.29 1.02 5.14
N GLU A 346 -13.13 0.89 4.50
CA GLU A 346 -11.81 0.92 5.11
C GLU A 346 -11.48 2.32 5.63
N CYS A 347 -11.72 3.34 4.79
CA CYS A 347 -11.56 4.76 5.14
C CYS A 347 -12.53 5.15 6.25
N THR A 348 -13.82 4.82 6.11
CA THR A 348 -14.85 5.15 7.12
C THR A 348 -14.61 4.41 8.45
N SER A 349 -14.16 3.17 8.41
CA SER A 349 -13.79 2.41 9.62
C SER A 349 -12.60 3.04 10.34
N SER A 350 -11.57 3.46 9.61
CA SER A 350 -10.39 4.11 10.18
C SER A 350 -10.76 5.47 10.81
N LEU A 351 -11.64 6.23 10.15
CA LEU A 351 -12.23 7.46 10.69
C LEU A 351 -12.94 7.20 12.03
N ILE A 352 -13.83 6.20 12.09
CA ILE A 352 -14.55 5.85 13.32
C ILE A 352 -13.58 5.52 14.45
N GLN A 353 -12.56 4.69 14.18
CA GLN A 353 -11.56 4.30 15.16
C GLN A 353 -10.80 5.53 15.69
N ALA A 354 -10.33 6.40 14.80
CA ALA A 354 -9.60 7.62 15.18
C ALA A 354 -10.48 8.58 16.00
N LEU A 355 -11.73 8.83 15.59
CA LEU A 355 -12.65 9.72 16.28
C LEU A 355 -13.07 9.19 17.66
N ILE A 356 -13.26 7.88 17.80
CA ILE A 356 -13.58 7.27 19.10
C ILE A 356 -12.39 7.37 20.05
N LEU A 357 -11.17 7.11 19.55
CA LEU A 357 -9.96 7.28 20.34
C LEU A 357 -9.78 8.74 20.79
N PHE A 358 -9.94 9.69 19.86
CA PHE A 358 -9.85 11.11 20.13
C PHE A 358 -10.88 11.56 21.17
N LYS A 359 -12.16 11.20 20.97
CA LYS A 359 -13.25 11.51 21.91
C LYS A 359 -13.00 10.95 23.31
N GLY A 360 -12.34 9.80 23.43
CA GLY A 360 -11.97 9.21 24.71
C GLY A 360 -10.98 10.07 25.52
N VAL A 361 -10.10 10.80 24.82
CA VAL A 361 -9.10 11.69 25.43
C VAL A 361 -9.63 13.13 25.55
N HIS A 362 -10.37 13.62 24.56
CA HIS A 362 -10.92 14.98 24.47
C HIS A 362 -12.46 14.96 24.31
N PRO A 363 -13.22 14.59 25.36
CA PRO A 363 -14.65 14.31 25.25
C PRO A 363 -15.54 15.53 24.95
N GLY A 364 -15.03 16.75 25.14
CA GLY A 364 -15.76 17.99 24.89
C GLY A 364 -15.63 18.54 23.46
N TYR A 365 -14.56 18.19 22.73
CA TYR A 365 -14.24 18.82 21.45
C TYR A 365 -15.16 18.33 20.31
N ARG A 366 -15.96 19.22 19.74
CA ARG A 366 -16.91 18.95 18.61
C ARG A 366 -17.75 17.66 18.79
N ARG A 367 -18.11 17.35 20.04
CA ARG A 367 -18.69 16.06 20.45
C ARG A 367 -19.90 15.64 19.63
N GLU A 368 -20.87 16.54 19.46
CA GLU A 368 -22.15 16.24 18.78
C GLU A 368 -21.93 15.86 17.31
N GLU A 369 -21.04 16.57 16.64
CA GLU A 369 -20.70 16.31 15.25
C GLU A 369 -19.95 14.99 15.09
N ILE A 370 -18.97 14.73 15.96
CA ILE A 370 -18.22 13.48 16.01
C ILE A 370 -19.17 12.29 16.24
N ASP A 371 -20.11 12.41 17.18
CA ASP A 371 -21.08 11.36 17.49
C ASP A 371 -22.02 11.07 16.31
N ARG A 372 -22.45 12.11 15.60
CA ARG A 372 -23.25 11.97 14.38
C ARG A 372 -22.46 11.27 13.26
N ILE A 373 -21.19 11.63 13.07
CA ILE A 373 -20.31 11.02 12.06
C ILE A 373 -20.09 9.53 12.38
N ILE A 374 -19.73 9.20 13.62
CA ILE A 374 -19.55 7.82 14.08
C ILE A 374 -20.83 7.00 13.82
N LYS A 375 -21.99 7.53 14.24
CA LYS A 375 -23.29 6.86 14.04
C LYS A 375 -23.56 6.57 12.57
N ASN A 376 -23.39 7.56 11.70
CA ASN A 376 -23.68 7.39 10.27
C ASN A 376 -22.67 6.48 9.58
N GLY A 377 -21.38 6.59 9.93
CA GLY A 377 -20.33 5.71 9.40
C GLY A 377 -20.59 4.25 9.75
N VAL A 378 -21.04 3.95 10.98
CA VAL A 378 -21.41 2.59 11.38
C VAL A 378 -22.57 2.06 10.54
N LEU A 379 -23.63 2.86 10.35
CA LEU A 379 -24.77 2.48 9.49
C LEU A 379 -24.33 2.23 8.04
N PHE A 380 -23.40 3.03 7.53
CA PHE A 380 -22.83 2.84 6.20
C PHE A 380 -22.08 1.51 6.09
N ILE A 381 -21.22 1.19 7.07
CA ILE A 381 -20.48 -0.09 7.10
C ILE A 381 -21.47 -1.26 7.14
N GLU A 382 -22.44 -1.24 8.05
CA GLU A 382 -23.46 -2.30 8.16
C GLU A 382 -24.25 -2.47 6.85
N LYS A 383 -24.62 -1.37 6.19
CA LYS A 383 -25.34 -1.37 4.91
C LYS A 383 -24.51 -1.91 3.73
N LYS A 384 -23.19 -1.74 3.77
CA LYS A 384 -22.28 -2.24 2.72
C LYS A 384 -21.94 -3.72 2.84
N GLN A 385 -22.33 -4.37 3.93
CA GLN A 385 -22.08 -5.79 4.14
C GLN A 385 -22.81 -6.63 3.07
N LYS A 386 -22.10 -7.58 2.48
CA LYS A 386 -22.66 -8.53 1.52
C LYS A 386 -23.47 -9.61 2.24
N ASN A 387 -24.30 -10.33 1.49
CA ASN A 387 -25.17 -11.37 2.04
C ASN A 387 -24.39 -12.52 2.70
N ASP A 388 -23.19 -12.83 2.19
CA ASP A 388 -22.29 -13.84 2.76
C ASP A 388 -21.57 -13.39 4.03
N GLY A 389 -21.75 -12.13 4.45
CA GLY A 389 -21.13 -11.55 5.65
C GLY A 389 -19.86 -10.76 5.40
N SER A 390 -19.33 -10.76 4.17
CA SER A 390 -18.09 -10.07 3.82
C SER A 390 -18.31 -8.60 3.40
N TRP A 391 -17.20 -7.87 3.25
CA TRP A 391 -17.15 -6.57 2.57
C TRP A 391 -16.15 -6.65 1.41
N TYR A 392 -16.39 -5.87 0.35
CA TYR A 392 -15.48 -5.78 -0.78
C TYR A 392 -14.35 -4.77 -0.49
N GLY A 393 -13.10 -5.19 -0.67
CA GLY A 393 -11.92 -4.35 -0.52
C GLY A 393 -11.60 -3.56 -1.77
N SER A 394 -11.37 -2.26 -1.59
CA SER A 394 -11.04 -1.33 -2.68
C SER A 394 -9.56 -0.93 -2.67
N TRP A 395 -8.87 -1.11 -1.54
CA TRP A 395 -7.46 -0.71 -1.36
C TRP A 395 -6.48 -1.87 -1.26
N ALA A 396 -6.97 -3.11 -1.18
CA ALA A 396 -6.18 -4.34 -1.15
C ALA A 396 -7.05 -5.55 -1.53
N VAL A 397 -6.40 -6.69 -1.73
CA VAL A 397 -7.05 -7.98 -2.06
C VAL A 397 -7.68 -8.59 -0.81
N CYS A 398 -8.90 -9.12 -0.85
CA CYS A 398 -10.06 -8.35 -1.25
C CYS A 398 -11.04 -8.33 -0.08
N PHE A 399 -11.58 -9.49 0.28
CA PHE A 399 -12.67 -9.58 1.25
C PHE A 399 -12.19 -9.74 2.69
N THR A 400 -11.11 -10.48 2.94
CA THR A 400 -10.49 -10.58 4.28
C THR A 400 -10.04 -9.21 4.74
N TYR A 401 -9.38 -8.44 3.88
CA TYR A 401 -8.94 -7.07 4.12
C TYR A 401 -10.09 -6.15 4.54
N ALA A 402 -11.12 -6.01 3.70
CA ALA A 402 -12.23 -5.11 4.02
C ALA A 402 -13.07 -5.61 5.19
N THR A 403 -13.23 -6.92 5.35
CA THR A 403 -13.93 -7.51 6.51
C THR A 403 -13.18 -7.23 7.80
N PHE A 404 -11.85 -7.30 7.80
CA PHE A 404 -11.01 -6.89 8.92
C PHE A 404 -11.23 -5.42 9.30
N PHE A 405 -11.15 -4.50 8.34
CA PHE A 405 -11.41 -3.09 8.61
C PHE A 405 -12.84 -2.86 9.10
N ALA A 406 -13.85 -3.44 8.46
CA ALA A 406 -15.25 -3.32 8.88
C ALA A 406 -15.44 -3.76 10.33
N ILE A 407 -14.92 -4.93 10.70
CA ILE A 407 -14.95 -5.45 12.06
C ILE A 407 -14.30 -4.46 13.04
N LYS A 408 -13.09 -3.95 12.76
CA LYS A 408 -12.41 -3.01 13.67
C LYS A 408 -13.24 -1.74 13.93
N GLY A 409 -13.83 -1.17 12.89
CA GLY A 409 -14.67 0.03 12.99
C GLY A 409 -15.95 -0.22 13.79
N LEU A 410 -16.63 -1.33 13.50
CA LEU A 410 -17.84 -1.73 14.21
C LEU A 410 -17.56 -2.04 15.69
N VAL A 411 -16.49 -2.77 15.99
CA VAL A 411 -16.11 -3.10 17.37
C VAL A 411 -15.69 -1.85 18.15
N ALA A 412 -14.93 -0.94 17.53
CA ALA A 412 -14.60 0.34 18.14
C ALA A 412 -15.88 1.12 18.52
N ALA A 413 -16.91 1.07 17.67
CA ALA A 413 -18.23 1.66 17.92
C ALA A 413 -19.15 0.83 18.85
N GLY A 414 -18.61 -0.18 19.54
CA GLY A 414 -19.32 -0.95 20.56
C GLY A 414 -20.13 -2.15 20.02
N ARG A 415 -20.00 -2.50 18.74
CA ARG A 415 -20.56 -3.76 18.22
C ARG A 415 -19.76 -4.94 18.76
N THR A 416 -20.45 -6.02 19.09
CA THR A 416 -19.87 -7.26 19.62
C THR A 416 -20.52 -8.45 18.94
N PHE A 417 -19.95 -9.64 19.12
CA PHE A 417 -20.55 -10.87 18.62
C PHE A 417 -21.97 -11.09 19.18
N GLN A 418 -22.25 -10.68 20.42
CA GLN A 418 -23.56 -10.86 21.06
C GLN A 418 -24.60 -9.86 20.55
N ASN A 419 -24.21 -8.59 20.36
CA ASN A 419 -25.18 -7.52 20.04
C ASN A 419 -25.30 -7.18 18.54
N SER A 420 -24.43 -7.71 17.67
CA SER A 420 -24.41 -7.36 16.25
C SER A 420 -24.51 -8.57 15.33
N LEU A 421 -25.58 -8.61 14.53
CA LEU A 421 -25.73 -9.60 13.47
C LEU A 421 -24.64 -9.47 12.41
N SER A 422 -24.23 -8.24 12.08
CA SER A 422 -23.17 -7.98 11.11
C SER A 422 -21.85 -8.58 11.56
N ILE A 423 -21.48 -8.43 12.84
CA ILE A 423 -20.27 -9.07 13.39
C ILE A 423 -20.37 -10.59 13.29
N ARG A 424 -21.50 -11.21 13.67
CA ARG A 424 -21.66 -12.67 13.57
C ARG A 424 -21.51 -13.20 12.15
N LYS A 425 -22.14 -12.52 11.18
CA LYS A 425 -22.01 -12.87 9.75
C LYS A 425 -20.56 -12.75 9.28
N ALA A 426 -19.86 -11.70 9.69
CA ALA A 426 -18.47 -11.48 9.35
C ALA A 426 -17.55 -12.59 9.91
N CYS A 427 -17.73 -12.97 11.17
CA CYS A 427 -16.98 -14.08 11.78
C CYS A 427 -17.26 -15.41 11.06
N ASN A 428 -18.54 -15.70 10.76
CA ASN A 428 -18.92 -16.90 10.02
C ASN A 428 -18.30 -16.93 8.62
N PHE A 429 -18.28 -15.79 7.93
CA PHE A 429 -17.59 -15.64 6.65
C PHE A 429 -16.12 -16.01 6.77
N LEU A 430 -15.37 -15.36 7.68
CA LEU A 430 -13.94 -15.62 7.85
C LEU A 430 -13.66 -17.08 8.21
N LEU A 431 -14.39 -17.66 9.18
CA LEU A 431 -14.24 -19.07 9.56
C LEU A 431 -14.52 -20.02 8.40
N SER A 432 -15.53 -19.72 7.56
CA SER A 432 -15.83 -20.53 6.37
C SER A 432 -14.75 -20.52 5.29
N LYS A 433 -13.81 -19.57 5.36
CA LYS A 433 -12.70 -19.40 4.40
C LYS A 433 -11.34 -19.83 4.96
N GLN A 434 -11.30 -20.34 6.19
CA GLN A 434 -10.07 -20.84 6.78
C GLN A 434 -9.59 -22.09 6.03
N LEU A 435 -8.30 -22.11 5.66
CA LEU A 435 -7.66 -23.25 5.03
C LEU A 435 -7.40 -24.36 6.05
N SER A 436 -7.18 -25.60 5.59
CA SER A 436 -6.89 -26.75 6.45
C SER A 436 -5.63 -26.57 7.32
N THR A 437 -4.72 -25.70 6.88
CA THR A 437 -3.50 -25.28 7.58
C THR A 437 -3.76 -24.24 8.67
N GLY A 438 -4.99 -23.74 8.81
CA GLY A 438 -5.38 -22.72 9.77
C GLY A 438 -5.21 -21.28 9.28
N GLY A 439 -4.64 -21.06 8.09
CA GLY A 439 -4.43 -19.74 7.50
C GLY A 439 -5.54 -19.29 6.53
N TRP A 440 -5.35 -18.11 5.93
CA TRP A 440 -6.21 -17.54 4.88
C TRP A 440 -5.36 -17.12 3.67
N GLY A 441 -5.95 -17.20 2.49
CA GLY A 441 -5.33 -16.83 1.22
C GLY A 441 -6.36 -16.34 0.22
N GLU A 442 -6.16 -15.15 -0.34
CA GLU A 442 -6.98 -14.63 -1.44
C GLU A 442 -6.16 -14.36 -2.70
N ASP A 443 -6.71 -14.77 -3.85
CA ASP A 443 -6.15 -14.46 -5.16
C ASP A 443 -6.62 -13.06 -5.64
N TYR A 444 -5.72 -12.28 -6.24
CA TYR A 444 -6.02 -10.95 -6.77
C TYR A 444 -7.16 -10.94 -7.80
N LEU A 445 -7.39 -12.06 -8.51
CA LEU A 445 -8.50 -12.22 -9.44
C LEU A 445 -9.86 -12.04 -8.74
N GLY A 446 -9.93 -12.31 -7.43
CA GLY A 446 -11.12 -12.04 -6.62
C GLY A 446 -11.57 -10.58 -6.66
N CYS A 447 -10.63 -9.63 -6.79
CA CYS A 447 -10.94 -8.22 -6.99
C CYS A 447 -11.64 -7.96 -8.33
N GLN A 448 -11.23 -8.66 -9.40
CA GLN A 448 -11.75 -8.47 -10.76
C GLN A 448 -13.16 -9.03 -10.92
N VAL A 449 -13.42 -10.19 -10.33
CA VAL A 449 -14.71 -10.89 -10.41
C VAL A 449 -15.67 -10.53 -9.27
N GLU A 450 -15.23 -9.69 -8.33
CA GLU A 450 -15.96 -9.26 -7.13
C GLU A 450 -16.51 -10.43 -6.30
N LYS A 451 -15.73 -11.51 -6.22
CA LYS A 451 -16.04 -12.74 -5.47
C LYS A 451 -14.78 -13.27 -4.80
N PHE A 452 -14.96 -13.93 -3.65
CA PHE A 452 -13.86 -14.56 -2.93
C PHE A 452 -13.20 -15.65 -3.78
N ALA A 453 -11.92 -15.48 -4.08
CA ALA A 453 -11.12 -16.45 -4.80
C ALA A 453 -10.02 -16.96 -3.85
N ILE A 454 -10.11 -18.24 -3.44
CA ILE A 454 -9.10 -18.85 -2.59
C ILE A 454 -7.82 -19.06 -3.40
N THR A 455 -6.68 -18.65 -2.85
CA THR A 455 -5.38 -19.16 -3.30
C THR A 455 -4.92 -20.31 -2.39
N CYS A 456 -4.15 -21.25 -2.95
CA CYS A 456 -3.53 -22.34 -2.19
C CYS A 456 -2.35 -21.86 -1.33
N LEU A 457 -1.91 -20.61 -1.49
CA LEU A 457 -0.82 -20.01 -0.72
C LEU A 457 -1.36 -19.32 0.53
N ILE A 458 -0.74 -19.59 1.68
CA ILE A 458 -1.00 -18.85 2.91
C ILE A 458 -0.20 -17.55 2.82
N GLU A 459 -0.87 -16.40 2.88
CA GLU A 459 -0.17 -15.12 2.95
C GLU A 459 -0.23 -14.55 4.37
N PRO A 460 0.92 -14.22 4.99
CA PRO A 460 0.98 -13.70 6.36
C PRO A 460 0.07 -12.50 6.62
N MET A 461 -0.15 -11.66 5.60
CA MET A 461 -1.05 -10.50 5.69
C MET A 461 -2.50 -10.92 5.95
N PHE A 462 -3.04 -11.88 5.17
CA PHE A 462 -4.41 -12.35 5.33
C PHE A 462 -4.61 -13.13 6.62
N VAL A 463 -3.59 -13.89 7.05
CA VAL A 463 -3.58 -14.55 8.35
C VAL A 463 -3.65 -13.52 9.47
N GLY A 464 -2.77 -12.51 9.47
CA GLY A 464 -2.77 -11.46 10.49
C GLY A 464 -4.09 -10.70 10.57
N GLN A 465 -4.65 -10.30 9.43
CA GLN A 465 -5.93 -9.60 9.35
C GLN A 465 -7.10 -10.45 9.85
N SER A 466 -7.17 -11.71 9.42
CA SER A 466 -8.28 -12.61 9.78
C SER A 466 -8.21 -13.02 11.26
N VAL A 467 -7.01 -13.32 11.76
CA VAL A 467 -6.79 -13.61 13.19
C VAL A 467 -7.10 -12.39 14.03
N GLN A 468 -6.63 -11.20 13.66
CA GLN A 468 -6.91 -9.98 14.42
C GLN A 468 -8.40 -9.62 14.39
N ALA A 469 -9.08 -9.80 13.24
CA ALA A 469 -10.52 -9.60 13.14
C ALA A 469 -11.29 -10.54 14.09
N LEU A 470 -10.93 -11.83 14.10
CA LEU A 470 -11.52 -12.81 15.00
C LEU A 470 -11.17 -12.52 16.46
N GLN A 471 -9.92 -12.20 16.78
CA GLN A 471 -9.51 -11.85 18.14
C GLN A 471 -10.22 -10.60 18.66
N VAL A 472 -10.34 -9.53 17.87
CA VAL A 472 -11.01 -8.30 18.31
C VAL A 472 -12.52 -8.51 18.54
N THR A 473 -13.14 -9.46 17.83
CA THR A 473 -14.54 -9.86 18.11
C THR A 473 -14.65 -10.81 19.30
N VAL A 474 -13.62 -11.62 19.56
CA VAL A 474 -13.53 -12.62 20.63
C VAL A 474 -12.94 -12.05 21.93
N ILE A 475 -12.22 -10.93 21.99
CA ILE A 475 -11.68 -10.38 23.27
C ILE A 475 -12.80 -9.86 24.19
N LYS A 476 -14.04 -9.77 23.72
CA LYS A 476 -15.26 -9.69 24.56
C LYS A 476 -15.89 -11.06 24.89
N TRP A 477 -15.11 -12.13 24.77
CA TRP A 477 -15.39 -13.54 25.06
C TRP A 477 -14.12 -14.14 25.74
N PRO A 478 -14.20 -14.79 26.92
CA PRO A 478 -13.02 -15.16 27.71
C PRO A 478 -12.17 -16.36 27.21
N SER A 479 -12.06 -16.66 25.92
CA SER A 479 -11.34 -17.88 25.48
C SER A 479 -10.68 -17.78 24.12
N ILE A 480 -9.45 -17.24 24.09
CA ILE A 480 -8.54 -17.23 22.93
C ILE A 480 -8.07 -18.65 22.51
N PHE A 481 -8.28 -19.67 23.35
CA PHE A 481 -7.76 -21.03 23.13
C PHE A 481 -8.72 -22.04 22.46
N GLN A 482 -9.95 -21.66 22.07
CA GLN A 482 -10.91 -22.59 21.45
C GLN A 482 -11.16 -22.33 19.95
N ILE A 483 -10.11 -22.21 19.13
CA ILE A 483 -10.26 -22.31 17.66
C ILE A 483 -10.36 -23.78 17.18
N ARG A 484 -10.43 -24.77 18.10
CA ARG A 484 -10.60 -26.18 17.71
C ARG A 484 -11.59 -27.03 18.51
N SER A 485 -12.35 -26.51 19.48
CA SER A 485 -13.12 -27.39 20.40
C SER A 485 -14.57 -26.99 20.70
N SER A 486 -15.22 -26.17 19.87
CA SER A 486 -16.64 -25.79 20.09
C SER A 486 -17.58 -26.07 18.92
N LEU A 487 -17.15 -26.80 17.88
CA LEU A 487 -17.99 -27.20 16.74
C LEU A 487 -17.73 -28.65 16.32
N VAL A 488 -17.91 -29.57 17.26
CA VAL A 488 -18.47 -30.90 17.00
C VAL A 488 -19.84 -30.95 17.66
#